data_AF-A0A7S3XAI0-F1
#
_entry.id   AF-A0A7S3XAI0-F1
#
_cell.length_a   1.000
_cell.length_b   1.000
_cell.length_c   1.000
_cell.angle_alpha   90.00
_cell.angle_beta   90.00
_cell.angle_gamma   90.00
#
_symmetry.space_group_name_H-M   'P 1'
#
loop_
_entity.id
_entity.type
_entity.pdbx_description
1 polymer ?
#
loop_
_entity_poly.entity_id
_entity_poly.type
_entity_poly.pdbx_seq_one_letter_code
_entity_poly.pdbx_strand_id
1 'polypeptide(L)'
;AQRLAAKRANLEKARRDKKALFTNFFACICSALNEHSKTSSSSGETVETPWFKTAAGHTVAIGRRHLADFSLPAIEAVAEAEELSPPVNNAVFAPLKQLVAWQLQ
;
A
#
# COMPACT_ATOMS: atom_id res chain seq x y z
N ALA A 1 3.97 32.88 20.93
CA ALA A 1 3.05 32.42 19.85
C ALA A 1 3.78 31.85 18.62
N GLN A 2 4.75 32.56 18.03
CA GLN A 2 5.43 32.15 16.78
C GLN A 2 6.13 30.76 16.85
N ARG A 3 6.80 30.42 17.96
CA ARG A 3 7.47 29.11 18.12
C ARG A 3 6.49 27.92 18.14
N LEU A 4 5.29 28.10 18.69
CA LEU A 4 4.26 27.05 18.70
C LEU A 4 3.63 26.88 17.31
N ALA A 5 3.38 27.99 16.61
CA ALA A 5 2.89 27.96 15.23
C ALA A 5 3.88 27.25 14.29
N ALA A 6 5.18 27.55 14.40
CA ALA A 6 6.23 26.87 13.62
C ALA A 6 6.31 25.37 13.93
N LYS A 7 6.22 24.97 15.20
CA LYS A 7 6.18 23.55 15.58
C LYS A 7 4.97 22.82 15.00
N ARG A 8 3.79 23.44 15.02
CA ARG A 8 2.57 22.88 14.40
C ARG A 8 2.74 22.72 12.89
N ALA A 9 3.26 23.73 12.20
CA ALA A 9 3.52 23.66 10.76
C ALA A 9 4.50 22.54 10.39
N ASN A 10 5.56 22.35 11.18
CA ASN A 10 6.53 21.28 10.97
C ASN A 10 5.91 19.89 11.18
N LEU A 11 5.06 19.72 12.19
CA LEU A 11 4.36 18.46 12.44
C LEU A 11 3.39 18.12 11.30
N GLU A 12 2.62 19.11 10.81
CA GLU A 12 1.73 18.90 9.67
C GLU A 12 2.49 18.57 8.38
N LYS A 13 3.65 19.22 8.15
CA LYS A 13 4.53 18.85 7.03
C LYS A 13 5.01 17.40 7.17
N ALA A 14 5.52 17.01 8.33
CA ALA A 14 5.99 15.65 8.57
C ALA A 14 4.87 14.60 8.38
N ARG A 15 3.64 14.90 8.79
CA ARG A 15 2.47 14.04 8.56
C ARG A 15 2.17 13.87 7.07
N ARG A 16 2.19 14.96 6.29
CA ARG A 16 1.98 14.91 4.84
C ARG A 16 3.09 14.14 4.13
N ASP A 17 4.35 14.39 4.48
CA ASP A 17 5.50 13.71 3.89
C ASP A 17 5.43 12.19 4.16
N LYS A 18 5.06 11.81 5.40
CA LYS A 18 4.86 10.40 5.77
C LYS A 18 3.72 9.74 4.98
N LYS A 19 2.58 10.43 4.83
CA LYS A 19 1.45 9.94 4.01
C LYS A 19 1.88 9.73 2.57
N ALA A 20 2.55 10.71 1.97
CA ALA A 20 3.04 10.63 0.60
C ALA A 20 4.04 9.48 0.41
N LEU A 21 4.94 9.25 1.38
CA LEU A 21 5.87 8.13 1.36
C LEU A 21 5.15 6.79 1.27
N PHE A 22 4.15 6.54 2.12
CA PHE A 22 3.38 5.30 2.07
C PHE A 22 2.60 5.15 0.78
N THR A 23 1.89 6.20 0.37
CA THR A 23 1.11 6.16 -0.88
C THR A 23 2.01 5.83 -2.09
N ASN A 24 3.17 6.48 -2.21
CA ASN A 24 4.11 6.22 -3.30
C ASN A 24 4.72 4.82 -3.23
N PHE A 25 5.11 4.37 -2.03
CA PHE A 25 5.65 3.02 -1.83
C PHE A 25 4.64 1.96 -2.30
N PHE A 26 3.38 2.09 -1.88
CA PHE A 26 2.32 1.16 -2.26
C PHE A 26 1.98 1.23 -3.75
N ALA A 27 1.95 2.43 -4.33
CA ALA A 27 1.76 2.60 -5.77
C ALA A 27 2.83 1.82 -6.55
N CYS A 28 4.11 2.05 -6.24
CA CYS A 28 5.22 1.38 -6.93
C CYS A 28 5.16 -0.15 -6.82
N ILE A 29 4.96 -0.69 -5.61
CA ILE A 29 4.96 -2.14 -5.43
C ILE A 29 3.71 -2.80 -6.03
N CYS A 30 2.55 -2.13 -5.96
CA CYS A 30 1.34 -2.65 -6.57
C CYS A 30 1.41 -2.62 -8.10
N SER A 31 1.97 -1.57 -8.71
CA SER A 31 2.22 -1.54 -10.16
C SER A 31 3.18 -2.64 -10.59
N ALA A 32 4.27 -2.89 -9.85
CA ALA A 32 5.20 -3.98 -10.14
C ALA A 32 4.55 -5.37 -10.05
N LEU A 33 3.75 -5.61 -9.00
CA LEU A 33 2.98 -6.85 -8.84
C LEU A 33 1.92 -7.00 -9.94
N ASN A 34 1.29 -5.90 -10.36
CA ASN A 34 0.28 -5.87 -11.42
C ASN A 34 0.89 -6.20 -12.78
N GLU A 35 2.03 -5.60 -13.10
CA GLU A 35 2.78 -5.89 -14.32
C GLU A 35 3.20 -7.36 -14.38
N HIS A 36 3.79 -7.88 -13.29
CA HIS A 36 4.11 -9.31 -13.18
C HIS A 36 2.86 -10.18 -13.39
N SER A 37 1.75 -9.84 -12.73
CA SER A 37 0.49 -10.58 -12.86
C SER A 37 -0.02 -10.60 -14.31
N LYS A 38 0.02 -9.46 -15.00
CA LYS A 38 -0.40 -9.34 -16.40
C LYS A 38 0.51 -10.15 -17.33
N THR A 39 1.83 -10.06 -17.15
CA THR A 39 2.83 -10.77 -17.96
C THR A 39 2.80 -12.29 -17.76
N SER A 40 2.71 -12.76 -16.52
CA SER A 40 2.56 -14.20 -16.25
C SER A 40 1.26 -14.73 -16.84
N SER A 41 0.15 -13.98 -16.72
CA SER A 41 -1.14 -14.40 -17.28
C SER A 41 -1.11 -14.48 -18.81
N SER A 42 -0.50 -13.50 -19.49
CA SER A 42 -0.41 -13.50 -20.96
C SER A 42 0.52 -14.60 -21.50
N SER A 43 1.50 -15.01 -20.70
CA SER A 43 2.46 -16.06 -21.03
C SER A 43 2.00 -17.46 -20.59
N GLY A 44 0.84 -17.57 -19.92
CA GLY A 44 0.33 -18.83 -19.36
C GLY A 44 1.14 -19.36 -18.16
N GLU A 45 1.99 -18.53 -17.58
CA GLU A 45 2.77 -18.85 -16.39
C GLU A 45 1.98 -18.62 -15.11
N THR A 46 2.44 -19.23 -14.01
CA THR A 46 1.84 -18.96 -12.70
C THR A 46 2.17 -17.55 -12.22
N VAL A 47 1.12 -16.78 -11.87
CA VAL A 47 1.28 -15.46 -11.25
C VAL A 47 1.93 -15.57 -9.87
N GLU A 48 1.56 -16.60 -9.11
CA GLU A 48 1.98 -16.78 -7.72
C GLU A 48 3.38 -17.39 -7.56
N THR A 49 4.38 -16.73 -8.14
CA THR A 49 5.78 -17.10 -7.98
C THR A 49 6.27 -16.84 -6.55
N PRO A 50 7.40 -17.44 -6.14
CA PRO A 50 8.03 -17.12 -4.85
C PRO A 50 8.32 -15.63 -4.68
N TRP A 51 8.72 -14.95 -5.75
CA TRP A 51 8.94 -13.51 -5.78
C TRP A 51 7.63 -12.75 -5.49
N PHE A 52 6.55 -13.07 -6.20
CA PHE A 52 5.26 -12.41 -6.02
C PHE A 52 4.75 -12.56 -4.59
N LYS A 53 4.79 -13.78 -4.04
CA LYS A 53 4.36 -14.07 -2.65
C LYS A 53 5.18 -13.29 -1.63
N THR A 54 6.50 -13.25 -1.81
CA THR A 54 7.41 -12.53 -0.90
C THR A 54 7.17 -11.03 -0.97
N ALA A 55 7.07 -10.46 -2.16
CA ALA A 55 6.82 -9.04 -2.37
C ALA A 55 5.47 -8.61 -1.80
N ALA A 56 4.38 -9.33 -2.13
CA ALA A 56 3.06 -9.07 -1.57
C ALA A 56 3.05 -9.22 -0.04
N GLY A 57 3.68 -10.28 0.49
CA GLY A 57 3.79 -10.51 1.93
C GLY A 57 4.52 -9.38 2.67
N HIS A 58 5.63 -8.89 2.13
CA HIS A 58 6.34 -7.73 2.70
C HIS A 58 5.51 -6.45 2.63
N THR A 59 4.79 -6.22 1.54
CA THR A 59 3.88 -5.08 1.42
C THR A 59 2.80 -5.10 2.50
N VAL A 60 2.16 -6.27 2.71
CA VAL A 60 1.17 -6.45 3.79
C VAL A 60 1.80 -6.27 5.17
N ALA A 61 3.01 -6.79 5.39
CA ALA A 61 3.72 -6.66 6.66
C ALA A 61 4.07 -5.20 6.99
N ILE A 62 4.47 -4.40 5.99
CA ILE A 62 4.73 -2.95 6.14
C ILE A 62 3.43 -2.22 6.49
N GLY A 63 2.35 -2.50 5.75
CA GLY A 63 1.03 -1.95 6.06
C GLY A 63 0.63 -2.25 7.49
N ARG A 64 0.68 -3.52 7.90
CA ARG A 64 0.38 -3.96 9.28
C ARG A 64 1.23 -3.22 10.33
N ARG A 65 2.55 -3.10 10.11
CA ARG A 65 3.46 -2.44 11.06
C ARG A 65 3.14 -0.96 11.25
N HIS A 66 2.62 -0.31 10.21
CA HIS A 66 2.33 1.13 10.21
C HIS A 66 0.84 1.44 10.16
N LEU A 67 -0.01 0.52 10.64
CA LEU A 67 -1.48 0.61 10.56
C LEU A 67 -2.05 1.91 11.12
N ALA A 68 -1.50 2.42 12.22
CA ALA A 68 -1.92 3.68 12.82
C ALA A 68 -1.50 4.94 12.03
N ASP A 69 -0.54 4.80 11.11
CA ASP A 69 0.09 5.89 10.38
C ASP A 69 -0.28 5.93 8.89
N PHE A 70 -0.74 4.81 8.33
CA PHE A 70 -1.15 4.71 6.94
C PHE A 70 -2.67 4.91 6.82
N SER A 71 -3.12 5.34 5.64
CA SER A 71 -4.53 5.44 5.31
C SER A 71 -4.85 4.49 4.17
N LEU A 72 -5.55 3.38 4.47
CA LEU A 72 -5.93 2.40 3.46
C LEU A 72 -6.69 3.03 2.29
N PRO A 73 -7.70 3.90 2.52
CA PRO A 73 -8.41 4.56 1.41
C PRO A 73 -7.51 5.41 0.52
N ALA A 74 -6.50 6.09 1.10
CA ALA A 74 -5.56 6.90 0.32
C ALA A 74 -4.62 6.05 -0.55
N ILE A 75 -4.29 4.85 -0.10
CA ILE A 75 -3.50 3.90 -0.88
C ILE A 75 -4.36 3.26 -1.97
N GLU A 76 -5.57 2.83 -1.63
CA GLU A 76 -6.54 2.29 -2.58
C GLU A 76 -6.85 3.27 -3.69
N ALA A 77 -7.10 4.55 -3.39
CA ALA A 77 -7.37 5.55 -4.43
C ALA A 77 -6.23 5.68 -5.46
N VAL A 78 -4.97 5.51 -5.03
CA VAL A 78 -3.82 5.56 -5.94
C VAL A 78 -3.62 4.24 -6.69
N ALA A 79 -3.93 3.12 -6.04
CA ALA A 79 -3.90 1.81 -6.65
C ALA A 79 -5.05 1.57 -7.65
N GLU A 80 -6.26 2.04 -7.36
CA GLU A 80 -7.44 1.90 -8.23
C GLU A 80 -7.25 2.64 -9.56
N ALA A 81 -6.53 3.76 -9.56
CA ALA A 81 -6.14 4.46 -10.77
C ALA A 81 -5.30 3.59 -11.74
N GLU A 82 -4.66 2.54 -11.25
CA GLU A 82 -3.80 1.63 -12.01
C GLU A 82 -4.52 0.37 -12.51
N GLU A 83 -5.82 0.23 -12.27
CA GLU A 83 -6.63 -0.95 -12.62
C GLU A 83 -5.92 -2.25 -12.21
N LEU A 84 -5.70 -2.43 -10.90
CA LEU A 84 -4.98 -3.59 -10.38
C LEU A 84 -5.69 -4.91 -10.69
N SER A 85 -4.91 -5.91 -11.08
CA SER A 85 -5.40 -7.25 -11.35
C SER A 85 -6.00 -7.91 -10.09
N PRO A 86 -6.91 -8.88 -10.24
CA PRO A 86 -7.48 -9.60 -9.10
C PRO A 86 -6.43 -10.25 -8.18
N PRO A 87 -5.34 -10.86 -8.69
CA PRO A 87 -4.27 -11.38 -7.84
C PRO A 87 -3.64 -10.34 -6.90
N VAL A 88 -3.41 -9.11 -7.35
CA VAL A 88 -2.84 -8.05 -6.51
C VAL A 88 -3.84 -7.61 -5.44
N ASN A 89 -5.09 -7.41 -5.82
CA ASN A 89 -6.17 -7.10 -4.88
C ASN A 89 -6.28 -8.14 -3.76
N ASN A 90 -6.26 -9.42 -4.12
CA ASN A 90 -6.38 -10.53 -3.17
C ASN A 90 -5.15 -10.70 -2.29
N ALA A 91 -3.94 -10.52 -2.85
CA ALA A 91 -2.70 -10.75 -2.11
C ALA A 91 -2.31 -9.58 -1.20
N VAL A 92 -2.68 -8.35 -1.54
CA VAL A 92 -2.27 -7.13 -0.82
C VAL A 92 -3.44 -6.48 -0.09
N PHE A 93 -4.52 -6.15 -0.80
CA PHE A 93 -5.57 -5.29 -0.26
C PHE A 93 -6.58 -6.05 0.61
N ALA A 94 -6.96 -7.28 0.23
CA ALA A 94 -7.87 -8.07 1.06
C ALA A 94 -7.32 -8.32 2.49
N PRO A 95 -6.05 -8.71 2.69
CA PRO A 95 -5.45 -8.81 4.02
C PRO A 95 -5.40 -7.47 4.77
N LEU A 96 -5.08 -6.37 4.10
CA LEU A 96 -5.03 -5.05 4.73
C LEU A 96 -6.42 -4.58 5.18
N LYS A 97 -7.48 -4.86 4.40
CA LYS A 97 -8.87 -4.59 4.78
C LYS A 97 -9.25 -5.35 6.04
N GLN A 98 -8.88 -6.63 6.13
CA GLN A 98 -9.14 -7.43 7.33
C GLN A 98 -8.42 -6.85 8.55
N LEU A 99 -7.16 -6.43 8.40
CA LEU A 99 -6.39 -5.80 9.48
C LEU A 99 -7.00 -4.48 9.96
N VAL A 100 -7.45 -3.61 9.04
CA VAL A 100 -8.12 -2.36 9.40
C VAL A 100 -9.45 -2.64 10.10
N ALA A 101 -10.24 -3.60 9.61
CA ALA A 101 -11.51 -3.98 10.24
C ALA A 101 -11.32 -4.49 11.67
N TRP A 102 -10.26 -5.26 11.95
CA TRP A 102 -9.92 -5.72 13.29
C TRP A 102 -9.52 -4.59 14.25
N GLN A 103 -8.93 -3.50 13.75
CA GLN A 103 -8.52 -2.37 14.60
C GLN A 103 -9.72 -1.51 15.06
N LEU A 104 -10.85 -1.60 14.37
CA LEU A 104 -12.06 -0.84 14.67
C LEU A 104 -13.02 -1.57 15.63
N GLN A 105 -12.69 -2.80 16.03
CA GLN A 105 -13.42 -3.62 17.01
C GLN A 105 -12.79 -3.47 18.40
#